data_AF-A0A419GS81-F1
#
_entry.id   AF-A0A419GS81-F1
#
_cell.length_a   1.000
_cell.length_b   1.000
_cell.length_c   1.000
_cell.angle_alpha   90.00
_cell.angle_beta   90.00
_cell.angle_gamma   90.00
#
_symmetry.space_group_name_H-M   'P 1'
#
loop_
_entity.id
_entity.type
_entity.pdbx_description
1 polymer ?
#
loop_
_entity_poly.entity_id
_entity_poly.type
_entity_poly.pdbx_seq_one_letter_code
_entity_poly.pdbx_strand_id
1 'polypeptide(L)' 'MTSTDSIKDRLAAYYHWNYIQALEQAIMVANEQKSDIGEVRRWSLKEGHKDKFQHFLDELKTSQKNTSQK' A
#
# COMPACT_ATOMS: atom_id res chain seq x y z
N MET A 1 -14.21 -1.84 8.97
CA MET A 1 -13.32 -1.52 7.83
C MET A 1 -12.44 -2.74 7.58
N THR A 2 -12.26 -3.18 6.34
CA THR A 2 -11.35 -4.30 6.03
C THR A 2 -9.90 -3.81 5.96
N SER A 3 -8.93 -4.72 6.03
CA SER A 3 -7.51 -4.39 5.83
C SER A 3 -7.26 -3.83 4.42
N THR A 4 -7.98 -4.33 3.42
CA THR A 4 -7.95 -3.82 2.04
C THR A 4 -8.46 -2.38 1.96
N ASP A 5 -9.59 -2.05 2.58
CA ASP A 5 -10.13 -0.69 2.56
C ASP A 5 -9.27 0.29 3.36
N SER A 6 -8.68 -0.19 4.45
CA SER A 6 -7.69 0.55 5.23
C SER A 6 -6.45 0.95 4.41
N ILE A 7 -6.01 0.06 3.50
CA ILE A 7 -4.91 0.34 2.58
C ILE A 7 -5.33 1.35 1.52
N LYS A 8 -6.53 1.21 0.93
CA LYS A 8 -7.03 2.16 -0.08
C LYS A 8 -7.14 3.58 0.47
N ASP A 9 -7.68 3.73 1.68
CA ASP A 9 -7.83 5.05 2.34
C ASP A 9 -6.49 5.75 2.54
N ARG A 10 -5.50 5.01 3.07
CA ARG A 10 -4.13 5.50 3.24
C ARG A 10 -3.46 5.81 1.91
N LEU A 11 -3.62 4.94 0.91
CA LEU A 11 -3.07 5.19 -0.42
C LEU A 11 -3.74 6.39 -1.10
N ALA A 12 -5.03 6.65 -0.88
CA ALA A 12 -5.69 7.85 -1.39
C ALA A 12 -5.01 9.12 -0.86
N ALA A 13 -4.68 9.15 0.45
CA ALA A 13 -3.96 10.28 1.03
C ALA A 13 -2.55 10.46 0.43
N TYR A 14 -1.84 9.36 0.17
CA TYR A 14 -0.56 9.40 -0.53
C TYR A 14 -0.72 9.82 -2.01
N TYR A 15 -1.78 9.38 -2.68
CA TYR A 15 -2.04 9.65 -4.08
C TYR A 15 -2.41 11.11 -4.34
N HIS A 16 -3.18 11.74 -3.47
CA HIS A 16 -3.59 13.13 -3.66
C HIS A 16 -2.64 14.13 -3.01
N TRP A 17 -2.04 13.79 -1.85
CA TRP A 17 -1.26 14.75 -1.06
C TRP A 17 0.21 14.36 -0.88
N ASN A 18 0.69 13.30 -1.55
CA ASN A 18 2.05 12.77 -1.36
C ASN A 18 2.38 12.51 0.13
N TYR A 19 1.37 12.17 0.93
CA TYR A 19 1.55 11.95 2.36
C TYR A 19 2.33 10.65 2.61
N ILE A 20 3.64 10.77 2.80
CA ILE A 20 4.56 9.62 2.93
C ILE A 20 4.21 8.75 4.14
N GLN A 21 3.77 9.36 5.25
CA GLN A 21 3.36 8.60 6.43
C GLN A 21 2.14 7.70 6.14
N ALA A 22 1.25 8.10 5.21
CA ALA A 22 0.15 7.24 4.76
C ALA A 22 0.67 5.99 4.03
N LEU A 23 1.70 6.16 3.19
CA LEU A 23 2.33 5.06 2.48
C LEU A 23 2.94 4.06 3.45
N GLU A 24 3.69 4.52 4.45
CA GLU A 24 4.29 3.67 5.49
C GLU A 24 3.22 2.88 6.25
N GLN A 25 2.14 3.54 6.65
CA GLN A 25 1.02 2.89 7.34
C GLN A 25 0.30 1.86 6.45
N ALA A 26 0.17 2.14 5.15
CA ALA A 26 -0.42 1.19 4.19
C ALA A 26 0.45 -0.07 4.07
N ILE A 27 1.78 0.09 4.06
CA ILE A 27 2.75 -1.02 4.03
C ILE A 27 2.65 -1.86 5.30
N MET A 28 2.58 -1.23 6.48
CA MET A 28 2.41 -1.93 7.76
C MET A 28 1.15 -2.79 7.76
N VAL A 29 0.00 -2.22 7.39
CA VAL A 29 -1.27 -2.95 7.31
C VAL A 29 -1.20 -4.10 6.30
N ALA A 30 -0.56 -3.88 5.15
CA ALA A 30 -0.39 -4.91 4.12
C ALA A 30 0.51 -6.07 4.56
N ASN A 31 1.49 -5.82 5.43
CA ASN A 31 2.38 -6.83 5.98
C ASN A 31 1.76 -7.60 7.16
N GLU A 32 1.06 -6.91 8.05
CA GLU A 32 0.52 -7.52 9.29
C GLU A 32 -0.80 -8.26 9.06
N GLN A 33 -1.58 -7.84 8.06
CA GLN A 33 -2.93 -8.32 7.85
C GLN A 33 -3.12 -8.89 6.45
N LYS A 34 -3.93 -9.95 6.35
CA LYS A 34 -4.30 -10.54 5.06
C LYS A 34 -5.16 -9.54 4.28
N SER A 35 -4.59 -8.95 3.25
CA SER A 35 -5.22 -7.96 2.39
C SER A 35 -5.23 -8.42 0.93
N ASP A 36 -6.24 -7.99 0.16
CA ASP A 36 -6.31 -8.27 -1.27
C ASP A 36 -5.57 -7.18 -2.05
N ILE A 37 -4.26 -7.36 -2.22
CA ILE A 37 -3.42 -6.46 -3.02
C ILE A 37 -3.86 -6.42 -4.49
N GLY A 38 -4.49 -7.49 -5.00
CA GLY A 38 -5.07 -7.51 -6.34
C GLY A 38 -6.23 -6.53 -6.48
N GLU A 39 -7.06 -6.41 -5.46
CA GLU A 39 -8.12 -5.40 -5.40
C GLU A 39 -7.56 -3.98 -5.28
N VAL A 40 -6.57 -3.76 -4.40
CA VAL A 40 -5.89 -2.46 -4.26
C VAL A 40 -5.25 -2.04 -5.59
N ARG A 41 -4.66 -2.97 -6.34
CA ARG A 41 -4.13 -2.73 -7.69
C ARG A 41 -5.22 -2.27 -8.63
N ARG A 42 -6.31 -3.04 -8.76
CA ARG A 42 -7.44 -2.70 -9.66
C ARG A 42 -7.98 -1.30 -9.35
N TRP A 43 -8.18 -1.00 -8.07
CA TRP A 43 -8.63 0.30 -7.61
C TRP A 43 -7.61 1.42 -7.95
N SER A 44 -6.33 1.24 -7.64
CA SER A 44 -5.29 2.26 -7.91
C SER A 44 -5.13 2.56 -9.40
N LEU A 45 -5.30 1.56 -10.25
CA LEU A 45 -5.29 1.74 -11.71
C LEU A 45 -6.52 2.53 -12.19
N LYS A 46 -7.68 2.28 -11.59
CA LYS A 46 -8.93 3.01 -11.89
C LYS A 46 -8.83 4.49 -11.47
N GLU A 47 -8.16 4.77 -10.36
CA GLU A 47 -7.88 6.14 -9.90
C GLU A 47 -6.77 6.85 -10.73
N GLY A 48 -6.09 6.13 -11.65
CA GLY A 48 -5.01 6.71 -12.47
C GLY A 48 -3.67 6.85 -11.77
N HIS A 49 -3.50 6.24 -10.59
CA HIS A 49 -2.29 6.36 -9.77
C HIS A 49 -1.36 5.12 -9.89
N LYS A 50 -1.15 4.64 -11.12
CA LYS A 50 -0.34 3.45 -11.39
C LYS A 50 1.09 3.56 -10.87
N ASP A 51 1.75 4.70 -11.08
CA ASP A 51 3.16 4.88 -10.70
C ASP A 51 3.34 4.92 -9.19
N LYS A 52 2.43 5.59 -8.48
CA LYS A 52 2.41 5.63 -7.01
C LYS A 52 2.07 4.27 -6.41
N PHE A 53 1.20 3.50 -7.06
CA PHE A 53 0.93 2.12 -6.68
C PHE A 53 2.17 1.24 -6.87
N GLN A 54 2.91 1.43 -7.96
CA GLN A 54 4.16 0.70 -8.20
C GLN A 54 5.18 0.99 -7.10
N HIS A 55 5.34 2.26 -6.71
CA HIS A 55 6.19 2.66 -5.60
C HIS A 55 5.78 1.95 -4.28
N PHE A 56 4.48 1.88 -3.98
CA PHE A 56 3.98 1.10 -2.84
C PHE A 56 4.40 -0.38 -2.90
N LEU A 57 4.32 -1.02 -4.07
CA LEU A 57 4.72 -2.42 -4.22
C LEU A 57 6.23 -2.62 -4.02
N ASP A 58 7.04 -1.68 -4.48
CA ASP A 58 8.50 -1.77 -4.37
C ASP A 58 8.93 -1.60 -2.91
N GLU A 59 8.32 -0.66 -2.18
CA GLU A 59 8.53 -0.48 -0.75
C GLU A 59 8.02 -1.67 0.08
N LEU A 60 6.87 -2.23 -0.27
CA LEU A 60 6.32 -3.42 0.38
C LEU A 60 7.28 -4.61 0.26
N LYS A 61 7.86 -4.84 -0.93
CA LYS A 61 8.86 -5.89 -1.16
C LYS A 61 10.14 -5.66 -0.36
N THR A 62 10.60 -4.41 -0.27
CA THR A 62 11.79 -4.05 0.51
C THR A 62 11.55 -4.30 2.00
N SER A 63 10.37 -3.95 2.50
CA SER A 63 9.98 -4.19 3.89
C SER A 63 9.98 -5.68 4.27
N GLN A 64 9.48 -6.56 3.40
CA GLN A 64 9.45 -8.01 3.66
C GLN A 64 10.84 -8.67 3.68
N LYS A 65 11.81 -8.17 2.88
CA LYS A 65 13.18 -8.71 2.90
C LYS A 65 13.87 -8.51 4.25
N ASN A 66 13.51 -7.46 4.98
CA ASN A 66 14.11 -7.15 6.29
C ASN A 66 13.48 -7.96 7.44
N THR A 67 12.31 -8.58 7.24
CA THR A 67 11.62 -9.37 8.27
C THR A 67 12.15 -10.82 8.37
N SER A 68 12.89 -11.32 7.38
CA SER A 68 13.51 -12.66 7.41
C SER A 68 14.90 -12.73 8.07
N GLN A 69 15.33 -11.71 8.79
CA GLN A 69 16.63 -11.69 9.51
C GLN A 69 16.51 -11.57 11.04
N LYS A 70 15.35 -11.87 11.64
CA LYS A 70 15.19 -11.85 13.10
C LYS A 70 14.71 -13.16 13.67
#